data_AF-F7XBT9-F1
#
_entry.id   AF-F7XBT9-F1
#
_cell.length_a   1.000
_cell.length_b   1.000
_cell.length_c   1.000
_cell.angle_alpha   90.00
_cell.angle_beta   90.00
_cell.angle_gamma   90.00
#
_symmetry.space_group_name_H-M   'P 1'
#
loop_
_entity.id
_entity.type
_entity.pdbx_description
1 polymer ?
#
loop_
_entity_poly.entity_id
_entity_poly.type
_entity_poly.pdbx_seq_one_letter_code
_entity_poly.pdbx_strand_id
1 'polypeptide(L)'
;MLKSRLSCSAVSALILVVSSSAMGQETLMDAGQIDPATVQKFFKKPGYSPYAGRNYPAQVFWGDEHVHTGWSVDAGMSGATLTPEDAVRFARGEEVLSSTGQPAKLGRPLDWIAVTDHSDGMGVISEIKAGNPELMADPVQKRWHDMMLAGPEQAAAATMELINAQANKQLPASIMDPKFAKSVWLKNSAIME
;
A
#
# COMPACT_ATOMS: atom_id res chain seq x y z
N MET A 1 21.22 79.82 -10.22
CA MET A 1 19.96 79.70 -9.46
C MET A 1 18.80 79.99 -10.40
N LEU A 2 18.16 78.92 -10.88
CA LEU A 2 17.13 78.93 -11.91
C LEU A 2 15.78 79.35 -11.30
N LYS A 3 15.15 80.40 -11.83
CA LYS A 3 13.74 80.72 -11.59
C LYS A 3 13.03 80.79 -12.94
N SER A 4 12.16 79.84 -13.20
CA SER A 4 11.17 79.90 -14.27
C SER A 4 9.95 79.14 -13.80
N ARG A 5 8.87 79.88 -13.56
CA ARG A 5 7.55 79.37 -13.20
C ARG A 5 6.84 79.03 -14.50
N LEU A 6 6.39 77.79 -14.67
CA LEU A 6 5.35 77.48 -15.66
C LEU A 6 4.04 77.17 -14.93
N SER A 7 3.06 78.01 -15.25
CA SER A 7 1.65 77.91 -14.89
C SER A 7 1.03 76.72 -15.62
N CYS A 8 0.39 75.80 -14.88
CA CYS A 8 -0.40 74.72 -15.44
C CYS A 8 -1.85 75.20 -15.55
N SER A 9 -2.30 75.53 -16.76
CA SER A 9 -3.69 75.84 -17.04
C SER A 9 -4.51 74.55 -17.02
N ALA A 10 -5.48 74.47 -16.10
CA ALA A 10 -6.45 73.39 -16.04
C ALA A 10 -7.44 73.51 -17.21
N VAL A 11 -7.43 72.53 -18.11
CA VAL A 11 -8.50 72.34 -19.12
C VAL A 11 -9.49 71.34 -18.52
N SER A 12 -10.65 71.83 -18.08
CA SER A 12 -11.77 70.97 -17.69
C SER A 12 -12.43 70.42 -18.95
N ALA A 13 -12.22 69.13 -19.23
CA ALA A 13 -12.99 68.40 -20.23
C ALA A 13 -14.31 67.92 -19.59
N LEU A 14 -15.42 68.51 -20.02
CA LEU A 14 -16.77 68.08 -19.65
C LEU A 14 -17.11 66.79 -20.42
N ILE A 15 -16.94 65.63 -19.78
CA ILE A 15 -17.33 64.34 -20.35
C ILE A 15 -18.85 64.17 -20.16
N LEU A 16 -19.61 64.31 -21.24
CA LEU A 16 -21.00 63.85 -21.28
C LEU A 16 -21.01 62.31 -21.28
N VAL A 17 -21.30 61.71 -20.13
CA VAL A 17 -21.58 60.28 -20.03
C VAL A 17 -23.02 60.05 -20.52
N VAL A 18 -23.16 59.68 -21.79
CA VAL A 18 -24.41 59.09 -22.29
C VAL A 18 -24.54 57.74 -21.60
N SER A 19 -25.47 57.65 -20.65
CA SER A 19 -25.79 56.40 -19.97
C SER A 19 -26.58 55.52 -20.94
N SER A 20 -25.88 54.74 -21.74
CA SER A 20 -26.48 53.66 -22.50
C SER A 20 -26.97 52.63 -21.48
N SER A 21 -28.28 52.59 -21.22
CA SER A 21 -28.90 51.46 -20.54
C SER A 21 -28.66 50.24 -21.43
N ALA A 22 -27.65 49.44 -21.10
CA ALA A 22 -27.53 48.11 -21.66
C ALA A 22 -28.76 47.33 -21.17
N MET A 23 -29.83 47.33 -21.95
CA MET A 23 -30.87 46.32 -21.79
C MET A 23 -30.17 44.99 -21.97
N GLY A 24 -30.07 44.22 -20.89
CA GLY A 24 -29.49 42.89 -20.89
C GLY A 24 -30.17 42.08 -21.98
N GLN A 25 -29.43 41.77 -23.03
CA GLN A 25 -29.93 40.96 -24.12
C GLN A 25 -30.03 39.54 -23.58
N GLU A 26 -31.26 39.09 -23.33
CA GLU A 26 -31.54 37.71 -22.95
C GLU A 26 -31.00 36.79 -24.06
N THR A 27 -29.91 36.08 -23.77
CA THR A 27 -29.38 35.07 -24.67
C THR A 27 -30.37 33.91 -24.72
N LEU A 28 -31.23 33.92 -25.74
CA LEU A 28 -32.05 32.77 -26.09
C LEU A 28 -31.14 31.65 -26.60
N MET A 29 -30.77 30.75 -25.69
CA MET A 29 -30.14 29.47 -26.04
C MET A 29 -31.24 28.45 -26.35
N ASP A 30 -31.00 27.55 -27.32
CA ASP A 30 -31.95 26.50 -27.78
C ASP A 30 -32.39 25.53 -26.65
N ALA A 31 -31.65 25.51 -25.54
CA ALA A 31 -31.99 24.75 -24.33
C ALA A 31 -33.05 25.43 -23.44
N GLY A 32 -33.57 26.60 -23.82
CA GLY A 32 -34.47 27.42 -23.00
C GLY A 32 -33.74 28.26 -21.95
N GLN A 33 -34.46 29.22 -21.36
CA GLN A 33 -33.95 29.97 -20.20
C GLN A 33 -34.04 29.10 -18.95
N ILE A 34 -32.91 28.98 -18.24
CA ILE A 34 -32.87 28.26 -16.97
C ILE A 34 -33.60 29.08 -15.91
N ASP A 35 -34.82 28.66 -15.58
CA ASP A 35 -35.58 29.23 -14.47
C ASP A 35 -34.83 29.01 -13.14
N PRO A 36 -34.43 30.09 -12.44
CA PRO A 36 -33.75 29.99 -11.16
C PRO A 36 -34.53 29.21 -10.11
N ALA A 37 -35.88 29.23 -10.16
CA ALA A 37 -36.73 28.48 -9.25
C ALA A 37 -36.65 26.96 -9.52
N THR A 38 -36.57 26.57 -10.80
CA THR A 38 -36.32 25.19 -11.22
C THR A 38 -34.96 24.70 -10.73
N VAL A 39 -33.90 25.53 -10.82
CA VAL A 39 -32.56 25.18 -10.29
C VAL A 39 -32.58 24.99 -8.78
N GLN A 40 -33.25 25.88 -8.02
CA GLN A 40 -33.35 25.77 -6.56
C GLN A 40 -34.08 24.51 -6.08
N LYS A 41 -35.03 23.98 -6.86
CA LYS A 41 -35.74 22.73 -6.54
C LYS A 41 -34.78 21.54 -6.49
N PHE A 42 -33.76 21.54 -7.34
CA PHE A 42 -32.75 20.48 -7.42
C PHE A 42 -31.49 20.78 -6.61
N PHE A 43 -31.16 22.06 -6.41
CA PHE A 43 -30.08 22.53 -5.54
C PHE A 43 -30.62 23.02 -4.20
N LYS A 44 -31.06 22.08 -3.35
CA LYS A 44 -31.18 22.38 -1.91
C LYS A 44 -29.79 22.75 -1.41
N LYS A 45 -29.61 23.95 -0.83
CA LYS A 45 -28.34 24.35 -0.20
C LYS A 45 -27.86 23.17 0.65
N PRO A 46 -26.66 22.61 0.40
CA PRO A 46 -26.11 21.63 1.32
C PRO A 46 -26.09 22.30 2.69
N GLY A 47 -26.55 21.61 3.73
CA GLY A 47 -26.27 22.08 5.09
C GLY A 47 -24.76 22.35 5.23
N TYR A 48 -24.38 23.17 6.20
CA TYR A 48 -22.98 23.60 6.44
C TYR A 48 -21.93 22.46 6.39
N SER A 49 -22.33 21.21 6.63
CA SER A 49 -21.49 20.02 6.47
C SER A 49 -21.73 19.30 5.12
N PRO A 50 -20.86 19.49 4.12
CA PRO A 50 -20.93 18.78 2.83
C PRO A 50 -20.66 17.27 2.91
N TYR A 51 -20.32 16.75 4.10
CA TYR A 51 -20.09 15.33 4.36
C TYR A 51 -21.31 14.63 4.97
N ALA A 52 -22.26 15.38 5.55
CA ALA A 52 -23.45 14.80 6.15
C ALA A 52 -24.32 14.09 5.09
N GLY A 53 -24.70 12.84 5.35
CA GLY A 53 -25.50 12.04 4.43
C GLY A 53 -24.73 11.43 3.24
N ARG A 54 -23.40 11.62 3.17
CA ARG A 54 -22.57 10.91 2.20
C ARG A 54 -22.54 9.42 2.56
N ASN A 55 -23.02 8.58 1.66
CA ASN A 55 -23.18 7.14 1.84
C ASN A 55 -22.46 6.32 0.74
N TYR A 56 -21.46 6.92 0.10
CA TYR A 56 -20.64 6.29 -0.93
C TYR A 56 -19.15 6.45 -0.61
N PRO A 57 -18.30 5.46 -0.96
CA PRO A 57 -16.87 5.57 -0.77
C PRO A 57 -16.29 6.65 -1.69
N ALA A 58 -15.44 7.51 -1.13
CA ALA A 58 -14.78 8.61 -1.87
C ALA A 58 -13.25 8.56 -1.78
N GLN A 59 -12.71 7.56 -1.07
CA GLN A 59 -11.27 7.33 -0.94
C GLN A 59 -10.90 6.08 -1.73
N VAL A 60 -9.81 6.16 -2.49
CA VAL A 60 -9.21 5.03 -3.20
C VAL A 60 -7.98 4.61 -2.40
N PHE A 61 -7.98 3.35 -1.96
CA PHE A 61 -6.84 2.75 -1.26
C PHE A 61 -6.05 1.86 -2.21
N TRP A 62 -4.73 1.88 -2.08
CA TRP A 62 -3.79 1.10 -2.86
C TRP A 62 -3.12 0.11 -1.93
N GLY A 63 -3.12 -1.17 -2.30
CA GLY A 63 -2.52 -2.21 -1.50
C GLY A 63 -2.19 -3.44 -2.31
N ASP A 64 -1.58 -4.40 -1.62
CA ASP A 64 -1.22 -5.70 -2.18
C ASP A 64 -1.97 -6.79 -1.40
N GLU A 65 -2.73 -7.62 -2.12
CA GLU A 65 -3.59 -8.64 -1.53
C GLU A 65 -2.89 -9.97 -1.27
N HIS A 66 -1.70 -10.18 -1.84
CA HIS A 66 -1.07 -11.50 -1.86
C HIS A 66 0.45 -11.42 -1.70
N VAL A 67 0.91 -11.03 -0.52
CA VAL A 67 2.34 -10.91 -0.22
C VAL A 67 2.85 -12.15 0.50
N HIS A 68 3.88 -12.79 -0.07
CA HIS A 68 4.66 -13.84 0.58
C HIS A 68 5.96 -13.27 1.18
N THR A 69 6.42 -13.86 2.26
CA THR A 69 7.61 -13.49 3.02
C THR A 69 8.56 -14.68 3.15
N GLY A 70 9.75 -14.45 3.71
CA GLY A 70 10.71 -15.51 4.01
C GLY A 70 10.21 -16.54 5.03
N TRP A 71 9.06 -16.32 5.68
CA TRP A 71 8.41 -17.33 6.52
C TRP A 71 7.56 -18.31 5.72
N SER A 72 7.13 -17.94 4.51
CA SER A 72 6.46 -18.86 3.61
C SER A 72 7.41 -19.92 3.09
N VAL A 73 6.87 -21.12 2.87
CA VAL A 73 7.62 -22.26 2.35
C VAL A 73 8.18 -21.93 0.97
N ASP A 74 7.34 -21.49 0.05
CA ASP A 74 7.70 -21.21 -1.35
C ASP A 74 8.71 -20.06 -1.50
N ALA A 75 8.43 -18.91 -0.89
CA ALA A 75 9.26 -17.71 -0.98
C ALA A 75 10.57 -17.90 -0.21
N GLY A 76 10.51 -18.41 1.03
CA GLY A 76 11.68 -18.70 1.83
C GLY A 76 12.63 -19.69 1.15
N MET A 77 12.09 -20.72 0.50
CA MET A 77 12.87 -21.71 -0.27
C MET A 77 13.42 -21.15 -1.58
N SER A 78 12.75 -20.14 -2.15
CA SER A 78 13.21 -19.41 -3.34
C SER A 78 14.21 -18.30 -3.02
N GLY A 79 14.63 -18.18 -1.76
CA GLY A 79 15.67 -17.23 -1.32
C GLY A 79 15.14 -15.92 -0.76
N ALA A 80 13.84 -15.78 -0.50
CA ALA A 80 13.32 -14.65 0.25
C ALA A 80 13.85 -14.67 1.68
N THR A 81 14.36 -13.51 2.14
CA THR A 81 14.90 -13.34 3.49
C THR A 81 14.09 -12.36 4.34
N LEU A 82 13.26 -11.52 3.71
CA LEU A 82 12.46 -10.52 4.41
C LEU A 82 11.36 -11.18 5.24
N THR A 83 11.19 -10.71 6.47
CA THR A 83 10.17 -11.20 7.40
C THR A 83 8.80 -10.53 7.16
N PRO A 84 7.71 -11.00 7.80
CA PRO A 84 6.45 -10.27 7.82
C PRO A 84 6.58 -8.84 8.35
N GLU A 85 7.45 -8.60 9.33
CA GLU A 85 7.72 -7.25 9.85
C GLU A 85 8.38 -6.38 8.77
N ASP A 86 9.37 -6.90 8.07
CA ASP A 86 10.01 -6.18 6.96
C ASP A 86 9.02 -5.86 5.84
N ALA A 87 8.10 -6.77 5.53
CA ALA A 87 7.05 -6.54 4.54
C ALA A 87 6.11 -5.38 4.97
N VAL A 88 5.70 -5.34 6.24
CA VAL A 88 4.89 -4.24 6.80
C VAL A 88 5.66 -2.92 6.77
N ARG A 89 6.93 -2.91 7.17
CA ARG A 89 7.79 -1.72 7.13
C ARG A 89 7.97 -1.20 5.71
N PHE A 90 8.24 -2.09 4.75
CA PHE A 90 8.37 -1.74 3.34
C PHE A 90 7.07 -1.13 2.80
N ALA A 91 5.92 -1.73 3.12
CA ALA A 91 4.60 -1.20 2.74
C ALA A 91 4.32 0.19 3.33
N ARG A 92 4.77 0.47 4.56
CA ARG A 92 4.69 1.80 5.19
C ARG A 92 5.63 2.84 4.58
N GLY A 93 6.48 2.44 3.62
CA GLY A 93 7.42 3.31 2.92
C GLY A 93 8.77 3.45 3.62
N GLU A 94 9.10 2.55 4.54
CA GLU A 94 10.45 2.44 5.06
C GLU A 94 11.39 1.85 3.99
N GLU A 95 12.68 2.17 4.09
CA GLU A 95 13.70 1.49 3.31
C GLU A 95 14.04 0.16 3.99
N VAL A 96 14.08 -0.90 3.21
CA VAL A 96 14.49 -2.25 3.64
C VAL A 96 15.62 -2.75 2.76
N LEU A 97 16.33 -3.78 3.23
CA LEU A 97 17.32 -4.47 2.42
C LEU A 97 16.65 -5.64 1.69
N SER A 98 16.76 -5.68 0.36
CA SER A 98 16.21 -6.78 -0.45
C SER A 98 16.93 -8.11 -0.16
N SER A 99 16.35 -9.22 -0.60
CA SER A 99 16.99 -10.54 -0.53
C SER A 99 18.34 -10.62 -1.28
N THR A 100 18.61 -9.69 -2.20
CA THR A 100 19.88 -9.57 -2.92
C THR A 100 20.85 -8.56 -2.30
N GLY A 101 20.51 -8.01 -1.13
CA GLY A 101 21.35 -7.04 -0.41
C GLY A 101 21.28 -5.62 -0.98
N GLN A 102 20.27 -5.29 -1.78
CA GLN A 102 20.09 -3.94 -2.32
C GLN A 102 19.08 -3.14 -1.49
N PRO A 103 19.35 -1.87 -1.15
CA PRO A 103 18.34 -1.01 -0.54
C PRO A 103 17.13 -0.88 -1.46
N ALA A 104 15.94 -1.06 -0.91
CA ALA A 104 14.67 -0.99 -1.62
C ALA A 104 13.67 -0.13 -0.83
N LYS A 105 12.96 0.75 -1.55
CA LYS A 105 11.89 1.58 -1.01
C LYS A 105 10.80 1.81 -2.05
N LEU A 106 9.53 1.75 -1.64
CA LEU A 106 8.42 2.10 -2.51
C LEU A 106 8.41 3.60 -2.82
N GLY A 107 8.11 3.97 -4.07
CA GLY A 107 7.93 5.37 -4.46
C GLY A 107 6.72 6.03 -3.78
N ARG A 108 5.76 5.23 -3.32
CA ARG A 108 4.60 5.63 -2.53
C ARG A 108 4.29 4.51 -1.52
N PRO A 109 4.08 4.82 -0.22
CA PRO A 109 3.55 3.86 0.74
C PRO A 109 2.21 3.26 0.30
N LEU A 110 1.98 1.99 0.64
CA LEU A 110 0.70 1.33 0.46
C LEU A 110 -0.23 1.71 1.62
N ASP A 111 -1.52 1.79 1.31
CA ASP A 111 -2.57 2.04 2.30
C ASP A 111 -2.86 0.78 3.12
N TRP A 112 -2.63 -0.41 2.54
CA TRP A 112 -2.78 -1.70 3.21
C TRP A 112 -1.94 -2.78 2.50
N ILE A 113 -1.64 -3.86 3.20
CA ILE A 113 -1.14 -5.11 2.62
C ILE A 113 -1.81 -6.30 3.32
N ALA A 114 -1.87 -7.43 2.62
CA ALA A 114 -2.15 -8.72 3.21
C ALA A 114 -0.92 -9.62 3.08
N VAL A 115 -0.32 -9.96 4.23
CA VAL A 115 0.71 -10.99 4.30
C VAL A 115 0.02 -12.36 4.33
N THR A 116 0.27 -13.16 3.31
CA THR A 116 -0.49 -14.37 2.94
C THR A 116 0.42 -15.57 2.72
N ASP A 117 1.40 -15.74 3.62
CA ASP A 117 2.26 -16.92 3.62
C ASP A 117 1.46 -18.23 3.64
N HIS A 118 2.02 -19.27 3.02
CA HIS A 118 1.38 -20.59 2.99
C HIS A 118 1.03 -21.09 4.41
N SER A 119 -0.21 -21.56 4.58
CA SER A 119 -0.67 -22.12 5.86
C SER A 119 -0.02 -23.47 6.17
N ASP A 120 0.21 -24.29 5.14
CA ASP A 120 0.82 -25.62 5.28
C ASP A 120 2.30 -25.47 5.59
N GLY A 121 2.69 -25.78 6.83
CA GLY A 121 4.07 -25.57 7.29
C GLY A 121 4.45 -24.10 7.43
N MET A 122 3.50 -23.21 7.69
CA MET A 122 3.74 -21.79 7.93
C MET A 122 4.90 -21.58 8.91
N GLY A 123 5.91 -20.78 8.53
CA GLY A 123 7.09 -20.47 9.33
C GLY A 123 8.12 -21.60 9.44
N VAL A 124 7.83 -22.82 8.96
CA VAL A 124 8.74 -23.96 9.13
C VAL A 124 10.11 -23.71 8.49
N ILE A 125 10.14 -23.04 7.32
CA ILE A 125 11.41 -22.76 6.64
C ILE A 125 12.25 -21.75 7.41
N SER A 126 11.61 -20.72 7.97
CA SER A 126 12.31 -19.76 8.83
C SER A 126 12.89 -20.45 10.06
N GLU A 127 12.10 -21.33 10.71
CA GLU A 127 12.49 -22.03 11.94
C GLU A 127 13.54 -23.13 11.70
N ILE A 128 13.46 -23.85 10.59
CA ILE A 128 14.50 -24.80 10.15
C ILE A 128 15.80 -24.03 9.89
N LYS A 129 15.77 -22.93 9.12
CA LYS A 129 16.97 -22.10 8.88
C LYS A 129 17.55 -21.54 10.18
N ALA A 130 16.70 -21.14 11.12
CA ALA A 130 17.10 -20.63 12.42
C ALA A 130 17.64 -21.73 13.38
N GLY A 131 17.51 -23.01 13.01
CA GLY A 131 17.99 -24.14 13.81
C GLY A 131 17.15 -24.37 15.08
N ASN A 132 15.83 -24.17 14.99
CA ASN A 132 14.91 -24.37 16.11
C ASN A 132 15.12 -25.78 16.76
N PRO A 133 15.48 -25.87 18.05
CA PRO A 133 15.81 -27.15 18.70
C PRO A 133 14.72 -28.22 18.63
N GLU A 134 13.44 -27.82 18.64
CA GLU A 134 12.33 -28.76 18.53
C GLU A 134 12.27 -29.40 17.14
N LEU A 135 12.56 -28.63 16.08
CA LEU A 135 12.62 -29.13 14.71
C LEU A 135 13.91 -29.92 14.46
N MET A 136 15.03 -29.52 15.07
CA MET A 136 16.32 -30.20 14.94
C MET A 136 16.35 -31.57 15.62
N ALA A 137 15.36 -31.91 16.44
CA ALA A 137 15.18 -33.25 16.99
C ALA A 137 14.84 -34.29 15.91
N ASP A 138 14.25 -33.86 14.79
CA ASP A 138 14.01 -34.71 13.63
C ASP A 138 15.24 -34.70 12.69
N PRO A 139 15.78 -35.88 12.33
CA PRO A 139 17.00 -35.97 11.55
C PRO A 139 16.85 -35.44 10.12
N VAL A 140 15.64 -35.48 9.53
CA VAL A 140 15.39 -34.96 8.18
C VAL A 140 15.42 -33.44 8.20
N GLN A 141 14.75 -32.82 9.16
CA GLN A 141 14.75 -31.35 9.32
C GLN A 141 16.14 -30.82 9.69
N LYS A 142 16.87 -31.52 10.56
CA LYS A 142 18.27 -31.18 10.85
C LYS A 142 19.14 -31.23 9.59
N ARG A 143 18.97 -32.27 8.77
CA ARG A 143 19.70 -32.36 7.49
C ARG A 143 19.36 -31.21 6.56
N TRP A 144 18.08 -30.85 6.45
CA TRP A 144 17.67 -29.69 5.64
C TRP A 144 18.28 -28.38 6.15
N HIS A 145 18.34 -28.17 7.46
CA HIS A 145 19.06 -27.04 8.05
C HIS A 145 20.54 -27.01 7.60
N ASP A 146 21.26 -28.12 7.78
CA ASP A 146 22.67 -28.22 7.41
C ASP A 146 22.88 -27.96 5.90
N MET A 147 22.00 -28.49 5.04
CA MET A 147 22.03 -28.26 3.60
C MET A 147 21.76 -26.78 3.26
N MET A 148 20.84 -26.12 3.95
CA MET A 148 20.55 -24.69 3.74
C MET A 148 21.74 -23.80 4.13
N LEU A 149 22.54 -24.20 5.13
CA LEU A 149 23.76 -23.49 5.53
C LEU A 149 24.96 -23.78 4.62
N ALA A 150 24.98 -24.92 3.93
CA ALA A 150 26.09 -25.34 3.09
C ALA A 150 26.24 -24.53 1.78
N GLY A 151 25.24 -23.72 1.43
CA GLY A 151 25.27 -22.81 0.28
C GLY A 151 24.06 -22.97 -0.65
N PRO A 152 23.96 -22.15 -1.70
CA PRO A 152 22.76 -22.04 -2.53
C PRO A 152 22.39 -23.34 -3.27
N GLU A 153 23.37 -24.11 -3.72
CA GLU A 153 23.12 -25.39 -4.41
C GLU A 153 22.52 -26.44 -3.46
N GLN A 154 23.06 -26.56 -2.25
CA GLN A 154 22.55 -27.47 -1.24
C GLN A 154 21.20 -26.98 -0.68
N ALA A 155 21.01 -25.67 -0.52
CA ALA A 155 19.72 -25.09 -0.19
C ALA A 155 18.65 -25.42 -1.24
N ALA A 156 18.98 -25.32 -2.53
CA ALA A 156 18.08 -25.71 -3.61
C ALA A 156 17.76 -27.21 -3.60
N ALA A 157 18.74 -28.06 -3.27
CA ALA A 157 18.52 -29.50 -3.11
C ALA A 157 17.58 -29.81 -1.94
N ALA A 158 17.78 -29.20 -0.77
CA ALA A 158 16.89 -29.35 0.38
C ALA A 158 15.47 -28.88 0.07
N THR A 159 15.37 -27.79 -0.70
CA THR A 159 14.11 -27.26 -1.21
C THR A 159 13.36 -28.30 -2.05
N MET A 160 14.05 -28.95 -3.00
CA MET A 160 13.45 -29.99 -3.83
C MET A 160 13.06 -31.23 -3.02
N GLU A 161 13.83 -31.61 -2.01
CA GLU A 161 13.46 -32.70 -1.11
C GLU A 161 12.17 -32.41 -0.34
N LEU A 162 12.03 -31.19 0.20
CA LEU A 162 10.83 -30.78 0.90
C LEU A 162 9.61 -30.77 -0.02
N ILE A 163 9.73 -30.21 -1.23
CA ILE A 163 8.66 -30.22 -2.24
C ILE A 163 8.21 -31.64 -2.54
N ASN A 164 9.17 -32.55 -2.77
CA ASN A 164 8.89 -33.96 -3.03
C ASN A 164 8.23 -34.64 -1.81
N ALA A 165 8.69 -34.35 -0.60
CA ALA A 165 8.10 -34.89 0.62
C ALA A 165 6.65 -34.39 0.79
N GLN A 166 6.37 -33.11 0.54
CA GLN A 166 5.01 -32.56 0.57
C GLN A 166 4.11 -33.21 -0.48
N ALA A 167 4.57 -33.28 -1.74
CA ALA A 167 3.81 -33.88 -2.84
C ALA A 167 3.44 -35.35 -2.57
N ASN A 168 4.31 -36.09 -1.89
CA ASN A 168 4.12 -37.51 -1.56
C ASN A 168 3.54 -37.75 -0.16
N LYS A 169 3.14 -36.71 0.58
CA LYS A 169 2.61 -36.81 1.96
C LYS A 169 3.59 -37.48 2.94
N GLN A 170 4.87 -37.17 2.79
CA GLN A 170 6.00 -37.68 3.57
C GLN A 170 6.68 -36.59 4.40
N LEU A 171 6.02 -35.46 4.65
CA LEU A 171 6.57 -34.45 5.56
C LEU A 171 6.73 -35.02 6.98
N PRO A 172 7.80 -34.64 7.70
CA PRO A 172 7.92 -34.89 9.12
C PRO A 172 6.68 -34.41 9.88
N ALA A 173 6.18 -35.23 10.80
CA ALA A 173 4.92 -34.95 11.51
C ALA A 173 4.95 -33.64 12.32
N SER A 174 6.13 -33.20 12.78
CA SER A 174 6.29 -31.96 13.53
C SER A 174 5.94 -30.71 12.70
N ILE A 175 6.06 -30.76 11.37
CA ILE A 175 5.71 -29.64 10.48
C ILE A 175 4.21 -29.37 10.51
N MET A 176 3.41 -30.42 10.70
CA MET A 176 1.95 -30.35 10.78
C MET A 176 1.44 -30.32 12.23
N ASP A 177 2.31 -30.15 13.22
CA ASP A 177 1.90 -30.08 14.63
C ASP A 177 1.12 -28.77 14.89
N PRO A 178 -0.13 -28.84 15.37
CA PRO A 178 -0.91 -27.65 15.72
C PRO A 178 -0.22 -26.73 16.74
N LYS A 179 0.64 -27.27 17.61
CA LYS A 179 1.42 -26.45 18.56
C LYS A 179 2.43 -25.58 17.82
N PHE A 180 3.15 -26.15 16.86
CA PHE A 180 4.10 -25.42 16.03
C PHE A 180 3.36 -24.34 15.22
N ALA A 181 2.29 -24.72 14.51
CA ALA A 181 1.47 -23.79 13.73
C ALA A 181 0.94 -22.63 14.58
N LYS A 182 0.45 -22.92 15.79
CA LYS A 182 -0.01 -21.88 16.73
C LYS A 182 1.12 -20.97 17.17
N SER A 183 2.32 -21.48 17.40
CA SER A 183 3.47 -20.67 17.81
C SER A 183 3.85 -19.65 16.74
N VAL A 184 3.88 -20.07 15.48
CA VAL A 184 4.15 -19.18 14.33
C VAL A 184 3.01 -18.20 14.14
N TRP A 185 1.76 -18.67 14.22
CA TRP A 185 0.57 -17.81 14.15
C TRP A 185 0.63 -16.66 15.17
N LEU A 186 0.94 -16.96 16.43
CA LEU A 186 1.04 -15.95 17.48
C LEU A 186 2.15 -14.93 17.20
N LYS A 187 3.31 -15.37 16.68
CA LYS A 187 4.38 -14.45 16.26
C LYS A 187 3.92 -13.53 15.14
N ASN A 188 3.24 -14.08 14.12
CA ASN A 188 2.73 -13.28 13.00
C ASN A 188 1.65 -12.29 13.45
N SER A 189 0.69 -12.72 14.28
CA SER A 189 -0.33 -11.82 14.83
C SER A 189 0.27 -10.67 15.63
N ALA A 190 1.30 -10.93 16.43
CA ALA A 190 1.98 -9.88 17.21
C ALA A 190 2.71 -8.84 16.35
N ILE A 191 3.07 -9.17 15.10
CA ILE A 191 3.64 -8.21 14.13
C ILE A 191 2.54 -7.33 13.52
N MET A 192 1.33 -7.87 13.36
CA MET A 192 0.22 -7.22 12.66
C MET A 192 -0.65 -6.35 13.58
N GLU A 193 -0.59 -6.55 14.90
CA GLU A 193 -1.24 -5.73 15.94
C GLU A 193 -0.44 -4.49 16.30
#